data_AF-A0A3G7TSC5-F1
#
_entry.id   AF-A0A3G7TSC5-F1
#
_cell.length_a   1.000
_cell.length_b   1.000
_cell.length_c   1.000
_cell.angle_alpha   90.00
_cell.angle_beta   90.00
_cell.angle_gamma   90.00
#
_symmetry.space_group_name_H-M   'P 1'
#
loop_
_entity.id
_entity.type
_entity.pdbx_description
1 polymer ?
#
loop_
_entity_poly.entity_id
_entity_poly.type
_entity_poly.pdbx_seq_one_letter_code
_entity_poly.pdbx_strand_id
1 'polypeptide(L)'
;MARITYLEDALFADTQGILRRHLLDSLRQAEARVRGQLRQPQPAARFQALEQCANACASAAQVIEILWGRYHSPMQDIRGAR
;
A
#
# COMPACT_ATOMS: atom_id res chain seq x y z
N MET A 1 0.15 -18.98 9.57
CA MET A 1 0.18 -18.70 8.11
C MET A 1 1.62 -18.68 7.67
N ALA A 2 1.96 -19.40 6.60
CA ALA A 2 3.28 -19.27 5.99
C ALA A 2 3.36 -17.89 5.30
N ARG A 3 4.41 -17.13 5.60
CA ARG A 3 4.72 -15.86 4.93
C ARG A 3 5.61 -16.21 3.75
N ILE A 4 5.25 -15.73 2.57
CA ILE A 4 5.87 -16.17 1.31
C ILE A 4 6.95 -15.16 0.88
N THR A 5 6.84 -13.91 1.35
CA THR A 5 7.71 -12.81 0.95
C THR A 5 8.38 -12.13 2.14
N TYR A 6 9.57 -11.56 1.89
CA TYR A 6 10.30 -10.75 2.88
C TYR A 6 9.48 -9.56 3.41
N LEU A 7 8.64 -8.97 2.56
CA LEU A 7 7.77 -7.86 2.96
C LEU A 7 6.76 -8.29 4.03
N GLU A 8 6.18 -9.47 3.90
CA GLU A 8 5.23 -10.01 4.88
C GLU A 8 5.90 -10.31 6.22
N ASP A 9 7.12 -10.86 6.22
CA ASP A 9 7.90 -11.06 7.44
C ASP A 9 8.23 -9.74 8.14
N ALA A 10 8.67 -8.74 7.38
CA ALA A 10 8.99 -7.43 7.92
C ALA A 10 7.75 -6.71 8.49
N LEU A 11 6.61 -6.79 7.80
CA LEU A 11 5.34 -6.22 8.28
C LEU A 11 4.79 -6.97 9.50
N PHE A 12 4.98 -8.30 9.59
CA PHE A 12 4.62 -9.06 10.77
C PHE A 12 5.49 -8.68 11.98
N ALA A 13 6.79 -8.44 11.78
CA ALA A 13 7.68 -8.00 12.86
C ALA A 13 7.39 -6.56 13.33
N ASP A 14 6.78 -5.73 12.47
CA ASP A 14 6.48 -4.32 12.73
C ASP A 14 5.26 -4.09 13.63
N THR A 15 5.35 -4.50 14.90
CA THR A 15 4.26 -4.35 15.90
C THR A 15 3.87 -2.90 16.17
N GLN A 16 4.79 -1.95 16.01
CA GLN A 16 4.56 -0.53 16.26
C GLN A 16 4.07 0.23 15.01
N GLY A 17 4.03 -0.41 13.84
CA GLY A 17 3.61 0.21 12.59
C GLY A 17 4.60 1.26 12.05
N ILE A 18 5.88 1.18 12.44
CA ILE A 18 6.93 2.11 12.00
C ILE A 18 7.26 1.85 10.54
N LEU A 19 7.53 0.60 10.19
CA LEU A 19 7.82 0.20 8.80
C LEU A 19 6.62 0.45 7.90
N ARG A 20 5.41 0.07 8.35
CA ARG A 20 4.14 0.38 7.67
C ARG A 20 4.07 1.86 7.33
N ARG A 21 4.25 2.74 8.32
CA ARG A 21 4.17 4.19 8.13
C ARG A 21 5.20 4.68 7.10
N HIS A 22 6.45 4.25 7.22
CA HIS A 22 7.50 4.63 6.28
C HIS A 22 7.19 4.20 4.84
N LEU A 23 6.70 2.98 4.64
CA LEU A 23 6.34 2.49 3.31
C LEU A 23 5.15 3.28 2.73
N LEU A 24 4.13 3.56 3.54
CA LEU A 24 2.97 4.34 3.12
C LEU A 24 3.33 5.78 2.78
N ASP A 25 4.18 6.42 3.59
CA ASP A 25 4.63 7.78 3.32
C ASP A 25 5.46 7.84 2.04
N SER A 26 6.31 6.85 1.80
CA SER A 26 7.09 6.73 0.55
C SER A 26 6.17 6.58 -0.67
N LEU A 27 5.15 5.71 -0.58
CA LEU A 27 4.17 5.53 -1.66
C LEU A 27 3.33 6.78 -1.91
N ARG A 28 2.91 7.48 -0.86
CA ARG A 28 2.17 8.75 -0.96
C ARG A 28 3.01 9.85 -1.59
N GLN A 29 4.29 9.95 -1.23
CA GLN A 29 5.21 10.90 -1.86
C GLN A 29 5.41 10.59 -3.35
N ALA A 30 5.56 9.32 -3.70
CA ALA A 30 5.66 8.89 -5.09
C ALA A 30 4.37 9.20 -5.87
N GLU A 31 3.21 8.87 -5.32
CA GLU A 31 1.90 9.18 -5.91
C GLU A 31 1.73 10.70 -6.12
N ALA A 32 2.05 11.51 -5.10
CA ALA A 32 1.95 12.97 -5.18
C ALA A 32 2.87 13.54 -6.27
N ARG A 33 4.07 12.98 -6.43
CA ARG A 33 5.01 13.37 -7.49
C ARG A 33 4.45 13.05 -8.87
N VAL A 34 3.91 11.85 -9.06
CA VAL A 34 3.31 11.41 -10.33
C VAL A 34 2.06 12.23 -10.66
N ARG A 35 1.16 12.45 -9.69
CA ARG A 35 -0.01 13.33 -9.85
C ARG A 35 0.38 14.79 -10.11
N GLY A 36 1.50 15.24 -9.57
CA GLY A 36 2.09 16.54 -9.93
C GLY A 36 2.42 16.64 -11.42
N GLN A 37 2.94 15.58 -12.02
CA GLN A 37 3.26 15.52 -13.45
C GLN A 37 2.02 15.43 -14.34
N LEU A 38 0.95 14.77 -13.87
CA LEU A 38 -0.34 14.69 -14.56
C LEU A 38 -1.06 16.05 -14.68
N ARG A 39 -0.73 17.01 -13.81
CA ARG A 39 -1.27 18.38 -13.89
C ARG A 39 -0.67 19.22 -15.01
N GLN A 40 0.40 18.74 -15.65
CA GLN A 40 0.99 19.39 -16.82
C GLN A 40 0.45 18.74 -18.10
N PRO A 41 0.39 19.48 -19.23
CA PRO A 41 0.01 18.89 -20.50
C PRO A 41 1.02 17.79 -20.87
N GLN A 42 0.55 16.56 -21.02
CA GLN A 42 1.37 15.41 -21.43
C GLN A 42 0.76 14.76 -22.66
N PRO A 43 1.59 14.13 -23.52
CA PRO A 43 1.10 13.24 -24.57
C PRO A 43 0.24 12.12 -23.99
N ALA A 44 -0.83 11.71 -24.69
CA ALA A 44 -1.81 10.75 -24.19
C ALA A 44 -1.18 9.43 -23.66
N ALA A 45 -0.19 8.88 -24.36
CA ALA A 45 0.52 7.68 -23.94
C ALA A 45 1.27 7.87 -22.60
N ARG A 46 1.86 9.06 -22.40
CA ARG A 46 2.57 9.40 -21.16
C ARG A 46 1.61 9.67 -20.02
N PHE A 47 0.47 10.29 -20.31
CA PHE A 47 -0.61 10.50 -19.33
C PHE A 47 -1.12 9.16 -18.79
N GLN A 48 -1.45 8.21 -19.68
CA GLN A 48 -1.90 6.87 -19.28
C GLN A 48 -0.85 6.13 -18.44
N ALA A 49 0.43 6.19 -18.82
CA ALA A 49 1.51 5.58 -18.03
C ALA A 49 1.62 6.18 -16.62
N LEU A 50 1.51 7.50 -16.50
CA LEU A 50 1.53 8.19 -15.21
C LEU A 50 0.29 7.87 -14.36
N GLU A 51 -0.90 7.78 -14.96
CA GLU A 51 -2.11 7.34 -14.25
C GLU A 51 -1.96 5.90 -13.73
N GLN A 52 -1.44 4.98 -14.54
CA GLN A 52 -1.16 3.61 -14.11
C GLN A 52 -0.17 3.58 -12.95
N CYS A 53 0.89 4.39 -12.98
CA CYS A 53 1.82 4.50 -11.87
C CYS A 53 1.16 5.04 -10.59
N ALA A 54 0.34 6.09 -10.69
CA ALA A 54 -0.36 6.65 -9.54
C ALA A 54 -1.32 5.61 -8.92
N ASN A 55 -2.06 4.89 -9.75
CA ASN A 55 -2.95 3.81 -9.31
C ASN A 55 -2.17 2.66 -8.67
N ALA A 56 -1.02 2.26 -9.24
CA ALA A 56 -0.17 1.23 -8.67
C ALA A 56 0.36 1.61 -7.28
N CYS A 57 0.74 2.88 -7.07
CA CYS A 57 1.13 3.37 -5.75
C CYS A 57 -0.01 3.27 -4.73
N ALA A 58 -1.22 3.66 -5.12
CA ALA A 58 -2.41 3.58 -4.27
C ALA A 58 -2.78 2.11 -3.93
N SER A 59 -2.74 1.22 -4.92
CA SER A 59 -2.99 -0.21 -4.72
C SER A 59 -1.95 -0.86 -3.82
N ALA A 60 -0.66 -0.52 -3.99
CA ALA A 60 0.40 -1.01 -3.11
C ALA A 60 0.20 -0.56 -1.65
N ALA A 61 -0.25 0.69 -1.44
CA ALA A 61 -0.54 1.20 -0.10
C ALA A 61 -1.68 0.41 0.58
N GLN A 62 -2.73 0.07 -0.18
CA GLN A 62 -3.83 -0.76 0.33
C GLN A 62 -3.35 -2.16 0.72
N VAL A 63 -2.49 -2.80 -0.07
CA VAL A 63 -1.94 -4.12 0.25
C VAL A 63 -1.17 -4.10 1.57
N ILE A 64 -0.32 -3.08 1.77
CA ILE A 64 0.46 -2.91 3.01
C ILE A 64 -0.46 -2.74 4.22
N GLU A 65 -1.50 -1.91 4.09
CA GLU A 65 -2.50 -1.69 5.14
C GLU A 65 -3.25 -2.99 5.50
N ILE A 66 -3.70 -3.74 4.50
CA ILE A 66 -4.41 -5.01 4.69
C ILE A 66 -3.50 -6.05 5.36
N LEU A 67 -2.26 -6.20 4.90
CA LEU A 67 -1.31 -7.17 5.45
C LEU A 67 -0.97 -6.85 6.91
N TRP A 68 -0.65 -5.59 7.20
CA TRP A 68 -0.32 -5.16 8.55
C TRP A 68 -1.52 -5.33 9.49
N GLY A 69 -2.72 -4.91 9.05
CA GLY A 69 -3.96 -5.11 9.81
C GLY A 69 -4.26 -6.58 10.08
N ARG A 70 -4.01 -7.46 9.11
CA ARG A 70 -4.19 -8.91 9.29
C ARG A 70 -3.25 -9.52 10.34
N TYR A 71 -2.03 -8.98 10.47
CA TYR A 71 -1.05 -9.49 11.44
C TYR A 71 -1.23 -8.91 12.84
N HIS A 72 -1.63 -7.64 12.96
CA HIS A 72 -1.62 -6.90 14.22
C HIS A 72 -3.02 -6.53 14.74
N SER A 73 -4.05 -6.62 13.90
CA SER A 73 -5.47 -6.50 14.30
C SER A 73 -6.23 -7.78 13.94
N PRO A 74 -5.98 -8.91 14.65
CA PRO A 74 -6.78 -10.12 14.51
C PRO A 74 -8.14 -9.92 15.18
N MET A 75 -9.06 -9.19 14.54
CA MET A 75 -10.44 -9.11 15.00
C MET A 75 -11.41 -8.94 13.84
N GLN A 76 -11.74 -10.08 13.22
CA GLN A 76 -13.11 -10.47 12.82
C GLN A 76 -13.08 -11.91 12.27
N ASP A 77 -12.69 -12.86 13.11
CA ASP A 77 -13.22 -14.22 13.01
C ASP A 77 -13.83 -14.55 14.38
N ILE A 78 -15.05 -15.10 14.37
CA ILE A 78 -15.84 -15.55 15.54
C ILE A 78 -16.52 -14.45 16.41
N ARG A 79 -17.62 -13.87 15.93
CA ARG A 79 -18.96 -13.74 16.61
C ARG A 79 -20.00 -13.30 15.54
N GLY A 80 -21.02 -14.06 15.15
CA GLY A 80 -21.63 -15.24 15.75
C GLY A 80 -22.11 -16.26 14.73
N ALA A 81 -21.81 -17.52 15.06
CA ALA A 81 -22.68 -18.64 14.76
C ALA A 81 -23.85 -18.62 15.76
N ARG A 82 -25.01 -19.08 15.28
CA ARG A 82 -26.35 -19.23 15.89
C ARG A 82 -27.30 -18.06 15.69
#